data_AF-A0A0G0ZGY5-F1
#
_entry.id   AF-A0A0G0ZGY5-F1
#
_cell.length_a   1.000
_cell.length_b   1.000
_cell.length_c   1.000
_cell.angle_alpha   90.00
_cell.angle_beta   90.00
_cell.angle_gamma   90.00
#
_symmetry.space_group_name_H-M   'P 1'
#
loop_
_entity.id
_entity.type
_entity.pdbx_description
1 polymer ?
#
loop_
_entity_poly.entity_id
_entity_poly.type
_entity_poly.pdbx_seq_one_letter_code
_entity_poly.pdbx_strand_id
1 'polypeptide(L)'
;MLGRTSVALLVTIFFFYRKISVQNLWKASKKDSVLIIIRSFAHYAGTLLWVTAVPMTKLFTVAIIDSIPYSAILGWLLMRENFNLKKLLWTATTCLGVILISLKPAGGNITIGLGEILLVLSGLSLGFRMVSVRWHHQKLNNWELTSVIFLIATVLFGTTLFVRGDSVPSTLFLPGVILLTFLGGIINLVNLYFTHTGYRRIEAVLAGNILQLEILFGLILGFVIFSELPNIREIIGSAVLLFSIYKINKLYKE
;
A
#
# COMPACT_ATOMS: atom_id res chain seq x y z
N MET A 1 13.47 6.61 -1.11
CA MET A 1 12.84 5.51 -0.34
C MET A 1 13.56 5.25 0.97
N LEU A 2 14.89 5.03 0.94
CA LEU A 2 15.72 4.86 2.14
C LEU A 2 15.44 5.88 3.25
N GLY A 3 15.37 7.17 2.93
CA GLY A 3 15.08 8.23 3.92
C GLY A 3 13.73 8.03 4.63
N ARG A 4 12.65 7.75 3.89
CA ARG A 4 11.31 7.57 4.47
C ARG A 4 11.24 6.31 5.35
N THR A 5 11.82 5.20 4.92
CA THR A 5 11.84 3.96 5.72
C THR A 5 12.72 4.08 6.95
N SER A 6 13.84 4.82 6.85
CA SER A 6 14.73 5.10 7.98
C SER A 6 14.03 5.98 9.01
N VAL A 7 13.35 7.05 8.58
CA VAL A 7 12.55 7.88 9.49
C VAL A 7 11.45 7.05 10.13
N ALA A 8 10.71 6.27 9.35
CA ALA A 8 9.65 5.40 9.89
C ALA A 8 10.19 4.46 10.96
N LEU A 9 11.36 3.84 10.73
CA LEU A 9 12.05 3.00 11.71
C LEU A 9 12.43 3.78 12.97
N LEU A 10 13.10 4.92 12.82
CA LEU A 10 13.55 5.76 13.94
C LEU A 10 12.38 6.25 14.79
N VAL A 11 11.31 6.72 14.16
CA VAL A 11 10.07 7.13 14.85
C VAL A 11 9.45 5.94 15.58
N THR A 12 9.42 4.77 14.95
CA THR A 12 8.86 3.57 15.59
C THR A 12 9.65 3.17 16.84
N ILE A 13 10.98 3.13 16.74
CA ILE A 13 11.85 2.80 17.86
C ILE A 13 11.72 3.88 18.94
N PHE A 14 11.82 5.16 18.60
CA PHE A 14 11.87 6.24 19.59
C PHE A 14 10.54 6.43 20.34
N PHE A 15 9.40 6.46 19.63
CA PHE A 15 8.10 6.74 20.26
C PHE A 15 7.41 5.49 20.79
N PHE A 16 7.69 4.32 20.21
CA PHE A 16 6.98 3.08 20.55
C PHE A 16 7.89 2.00 21.17
N TYR A 17 9.10 2.35 21.63
CA TYR A 17 10.02 1.40 22.28
C TYR A 17 9.35 0.58 23.40
N ARG A 18 8.50 1.20 24.22
CA ARG A 18 7.80 0.52 25.33
C ARG A 18 6.83 -0.56 24.86
N LYS A 19 6.36 -0.48 23.61
CA LYS A 19 5.46 -1.46 23.00
C LYS A 19 6.22 -2.52 22.20
N ILE A 20 7.54 -2.41 22.07
CA ILE A 20 8.36 -3.34 21.29
C ILE A 20 9.14 -4.22 22.28
N SER A 21 8.79 -5.51 22.35
CA SER A 21 9.57 -6.46 23.12
C SER A 21 10.55 -7.17 22.19
N VAL A 22 11.83 -6.84 22.34
CA VAL A 22 12.91 -7.55 21.63
C VAL A 22 12.86 -9.04 21.96
N GLN A 23 12.53 -9.41 23.20
CA GLN A 23 12.40 -10.81 23.60
C GLN A 23 11.32 -11.56 22.80
N ASN A 24 10.22 -10.91 22.43
CA ASN A 24 9.17 -11.53 21.62
C ASN A 24 9.66 -11.80 20.19
N LEU A 25 10.50 -10.91 19.65
CA LEU A 25 11.12 -11.10 18.33
C LEU A 25 12.08 -12.29 18.33
N TRP A 26 12.89 -12.44 19.37
CA TRP A 26 13.81 -13.58 19.50
C TRP A 26 13.09 -14.91 19.76
N LYS A 27 11.97 -14.88 20.48
CA LYS A 27 11.14 -16.05 20.77
C LYS A 27 10.10 -16.35 19.66
N ALA A 28 10.12 -15.60 18.56
CA ALA A 28 9.25 -15.84 17.43
C ALA A 28 9.50 -17.24 16.85
N SER A 29 8.43 -17.90 16.40
CA SER A 29 8.57 -19.23 15.77
C SER A 29 9.39 -19.11 14.48
N LYS A 30 10.11 -20.17 14.09
CA LYS A 30 10.85 -20.18 12.80
C LYS A 30 9.93 -19.82 11.62
N LYS A 31 8.67 -20.27 11.65
CA LYS A 31 7.66 -19.95 10.65
C LYS A 31 7.34 -18.45 10.61
N ASP A 32 7.11 -17.83 11.78
CA ASP A 32 6.87 -16.39 11.88
C ASP A 32 8.08 -15.60 11.38
N SER A 33 9.29 -15.94 11.82
CA SER A 33 10.51 -15.22 11.41
C SER A 33 10.73 -15.26 9.91
N VAL A 34 10.59 -16.43 9.28
CA VAL A 34 10.66 -16.58 7.82
C VAL A 34 9.58 -15.75 7.14
N LEU A 35 8.35 -15.77 7.66
CA LEU A 35 7.26 -14.99 7.11
C LEU A 35 7.51 -13.48 7.20
N ILE A 36 8.07 -12.97 8.31
CA ILE A 36 8.44 -11.54 8.43
C ILE A 36 9.46 -11.17 7.37
N ILE A 37 10.48 -12.02 7.14
CA ILE A 37 11.52 -11.77 6.13
C ILE A 37 10.89 -11.69 4.74
N ILE A 38 10.07 -12.67 4.36
CA ILE A 38 9.39 -12.70 3.05
C ILE A 38 8.49 -11.46 2.89
N ARG A 39 7.73 -11.08 3.92
CA ARG A 39 6.89 -9.87 3.91
C ARG A 39 7.69 -8.58 3.77
N SER A 40 8.84 -8.52 4.42
CA SER A 40 9.75 -7.37 4.35
C SER A 40 10.37 -7.25 2.96
N PHE A 41 10.77 -8.38 2.37
CA PHE A 41 11.23 -8.42 0.99
C PHE A 41 10.13 -8.01 0.01
N ALA A 42 8.90 -8.48 0.19
CA ALA A 42 7.76 -8.07 -0.61
C ALA A 42 7.44 -6.56 -0.46
N HIS A 43 7.58 -6.00 0.75
CA HIS A 43 7.48 -4.55 0.94
C HIS A 43 8.56 -3.79 0.15
N TYR A 44 9.82 -4.21 0.28
CA TYR A 44 10.96 -3.62 -0.42
C TYR A 44 10.81 -3.72 -1.94
N ALA A 45 10.60 -4.92 -2.47
CA ALA A 45 10.48 -5.19 -3.90
C ALA A 45 9.27 -4.44 -4.48
N GLY A 46 8.10 -4.55 -3.86
CA GLY A 46 6.90 -3.85 -4.31
C GLY A 46 7.10 -2.33 -4.35
N THR A 47 7.65 -1.74 -3.29
CA THR A 47 7.91 -0.30 -3.24
C THR A 47 8.95 0.13 -4.27
N LEU A 48 10.04 -0.63 -4.45
CA LEU A 48 11.08 -0.32 -5.43
C LEU A 48 10.53 -0.37 -6.86
N LEU A 49 9.74 -1.39 -7.18
CA LEU A 49 9.08 -1.56 -8.48
C LEU A 49 8.13 -0.38 -8.77
N TRP A 50 7.28 -0.01 -7.80
CA TRP A 50 6.35 1.11 -7.94
C TRP A 50 7.08 2.42 -8.25
N VAL A 51 8.10 2.75 -7.46
CA VAL A 51 8.86 4.00 -7.59
C VAL A 51 9.62 4.08 -8.90
N THR A 52 10.09 2.93 -9.40
CA THR A 52 10.76 2.86 -10.71
C THR A 52 9.76 3.01 -11.84
N ALA A 53 8.55 2.47 -11.68
CA ALA A 53 7.55 2.42 -12.72
C ALA A 53 6.76 3.73 -12.90
N VAL A 54 6.44 4.44 -11.81
CA VAL A 54 5.62 5.67 -11.86
C VAL A 54 6.21 6.73 -12.81
N PRO A 55 7.52 7.03 -12.82
CA PRO A 55 8.10 7.97 -13.77
C PRO A 55 8.06 7.50 -15.25
N MET A 56 7.90 6.19 -15.47
CA MET A 56 7.87 5.57 -16.80
C MET A 56 6.45 5.43 -17.36
N THR A 57 5.43 5.62 -16.53
CA THR A 57 4.03 5.35 -16.86
C THR A 57 3.19 6.62 -16.71
N LYS A 58 2.17 6.77 -17.56
CA LYS A 58 1.22 7.88 -17.44
C LYS A 58 0.45 7.77 -16.12
N LEU A 59 0.30 8.88 -15.40
CA LEU A 59 -0.42 8.92 -14.10
C LEU A 59 -1.82 8.28 -14.15
N PHE A 60 -2.57 8.48 -15.24
CA PHE A 60 -3.86 7.85 -15.44
C PHE A 60 -3.76 6.31 -15.50
N THR A 61 -2.75 5.77 -16.19
CA THR A 61 -2.52 4.32 -16.27
C THR A 61 -2.09 3.76 -14.91
N VAL A 62 -1.29 4.51 -14.14
CA VAL A 62 -0.94 4.15 -12.75
C VAL A 62 -2.21 3.96 -11.93
N ALA A 63 -3.13 4.92 -11.96
CA ALA A 63 -4.37 4.86 -11.19
C ALA A 63 -5.27 3.69 -11.60
N ILE A 64 -5.35 3.34 -12.89
CA ILE A 64 -6.07 2.13 -13.35
C ILE A 64 -5.41 0.88 -12.78
N ILE A 65 -4.09 0.74 -12.90
CA ILE A 65 -3.38 -0.46 -12.45
C ILE A 65 -3.49 -0.61 -10.92
N ASP A 66 -3.32 0.48 -10.16
CA ASP A 66 -3.48 0.49 -8.70
C ASP A 66 -4.94 0.25 -8.27
N SER A 67 -5.93 0.47 -9.15
CA SER A 67 -7.33 0.12 -8.90
C SER A 67 -7.59 -1.40 -8.87
N ILE A 68 -6.68 -2.19 -9.45
CA ILE A 68 -6.82 -3.65 -9.48
C ILE A 68 -6.82 -4.18 -8.04
N PRO A 69 -7.77 -5.03 -7.65
CA PRO A 69 -7.94 -5.46 -6.27
C PRO A 69 -6.96 -6.59 -5.92
N TYR A 70 -5.65 -6.32 -5.97
CA TYR A 70 -4.60 -7.31 -5.77
C TYR A 70 -4.75 -8.09 -4.47
N SER A 71 -5.15 -7.42 -3.38
CA SER A 71 -5.38 -8.09 -2.11
C SER A 71 -6.60 -9.02 -2.14
N ALA A 72 -7.65 -8.71 -2.91
CA ALA A 72 -8.80 -9.59 -3.08
C ALA A 72 -8.42 -10.86 -3.85
N ILE A 73 -7.66 -10.68 -4.96
CA ILE A 73 -7.16 -11.79 -5.78
C ILE A 73 -6.27 -12.72 -4.94
N LEU A 74 -5.34 -12.14 -4.19
CA LEU A 74 -4.43 -12.90 -3.33
C LEU A 74 -5.13 -13.46 -2.09
N GLY A 75 -6.16 -12.79 -1.56
CA GLY A 75 -7.01 -13.30 -0.49
C GLY A 75 -7.75 -14.57 -0.92
N TRP A 76 -8.37 -14.53 -2.09
CA TRP A 76 -9.00 -15.70 -2.69
C TRP A 76 -7.99 -16.84 -2.92
N LEU A 77 -6.83 -16.54 -3.53
CA LEU A 77 -5.83 -17.55 -3.89
C LEU A 77 -5.09 -18.15 -2.67
N LEU A 78 -4.64 -17.31 -1.74
CA LEU A 78 -3.73 -17.70 -0.65
C LEU A 78 -4.44 -17.98 0.67
N MET A 79 -5.53 -17.25 0.95
CA MET A 79 -6.30 -17.41 2.20
C MET A 79 -7.54 -18.29 2.00
N ARG A 80 -7.82 -18.71 0.76
CA ARG A 80 -9.01 -19.48 0.38
C ARG A 80 -10.29 -18.78 0.84
N GLU A 81 -10.31 -17.45 0.77
CA GLU A 81 -11.47 -16.64 1.10
C GLU A 81 -12.64 -16.95 0.15
N ASN A 82 -13.86 -16.99 0.68
CA ASN A 82 -15.05 -17.21 -0.12
C ASN A 82 -15.31 -16.01 -1.03
N PHE A 83 -14.86 -16.10 -2.28
CA PHE A 83 -15.05 -15.08 -3.30
C PHE A 83 -16.21 -15.46 -4.21
N ASN A 84 -17.43 -15.14 -3.76
CA ASN A 84 -18.65 -15.41 -4.51
C ASN A 84 -18.88 -14.37 -5.63
N LEU A 85 -19.78 -14.69 -6.56
CA LEU A 85 -20.11 -13.81 -7.69
C LEU A 85 -20.57 -12.41 -7.23
N LYS A 86 -21.30 -12.31 -6.11
CA LYS A 86 -21.74 -11.02 -5.55
C LYS A 86 -20.55 -10.15 -5.12
N LYS A 87 -19.58 -10.72 -4.40
CA LYS A 87 -18.35 -10.02 -3.96
C LYS A 87 -17.49 -9.63 -5.16
N LEU A 88 -17.42 -10.47 -6.19
CA LEU A 88 -16.72 -10.16 -7.44
C LEU A 88 -17.38 -8.95 -8.16
N LEU A 89 -18.70 -8.96 -8.31
CA LEU A 89 -19.44 -7.87 -8.96
C LEU A 89 -19.25 -6.54 -8.23
N TRP A 90 -19.33 -6.53 -6.90
CA TRP A 90 -19.06 -5.31 -6.14
C TRP A 90 -17.59 -4.89 -6.23
N THR A 91 -16.65 -5.83 -6.14
CA THR A 91 -15.23 -5.50 -6.33
C THR A 91 -14.94 -4.90 -7.72
N ALA A 92 -15.54 -5.45 -8.78
CA ALA A 92 -15.45 -4.87 -10.12
C ALA A 92 -16.08 -3.47 -10.18
N THR A 93 -17.22 -3.27 -9.51
CA THR A 93 -17.89 -1.96 -9.42
C THR A 93 -17.02 -0.92 -8.70
N THR A 94 -16.31 -1.32 -7.65
CA THR A 94 -15.31 -0.47 -6.96
C THR A 94 -14.20 -0.04 -7.92
N CYS A 95 -13.67 -0.97 -8.71
CA CYS A 95 -12.66 -0.67 -9.72
C CYS A 95 -13.20 0.31 -10.77
N LEU A 96 -14.44 0.11 -11.24
CA LEU A 96 -15.09 1.03 -12.17
C LEU A 96 -15.23 2.44 -11.59
N GLY A 97 -15.60 2.57 -10.31
CA GLY A 97 -15.65 3.85 -9.62
C GLY A 97 -14.30 4.57 -9.63
N VAL A 98 -13.21 3.86 -9.31
CA VAL A 98 -11.85 4.39 -9.37
C VAL A 98 -11.47 4.82 -10.79
N ILE A 99 -11.76 3.99 -11.80
CA ILE A 99 -11.45 4.29 -13.20
C ILE A 99 -12.18 5.56 -13.64
N LEU A 100 -13.46 5.72 -13.27
CA LEU A 100 -14.22 6.93 -13.58
C LEU A 100 -13.60 8.19 -12.97
N ILE A 101 -13.15 8.12 -11.70
CA ILE A 101 -12.45 9.24 -11.05
C ILE A 101 -11.14 9.54 -11.79
N SER A 102 -10.40 8.52 -12.21
CA SER A 102 -9.03 8.66 -12.72
C SER A 102 -8.93 8.97 -14.22
N LEU A 103 -10.00 8.77 -14.98
CA LEU A 103 -10.04 9.04 -16.41
C LEU A 103 -9.86 10.55 -16.68
N LYS A 104 -8.93 10.93 -17.56
CA LYS A 104 -8.85 12.30 -18.09
C LYS A 104 -9.75 12.47 -19.32
N PRO A 105 -10.28 13.69 -19.59
CA PRO A 105 -11.13 13.95 -20.75
C PRO A 105 -10.46 13.69 -22.12
N ALA A 106 -9.14 13.82 -22.19
CA ALA A 106 -8.37 13.50 -23.40
C ALA A 106 -7.92 12.04 -23.33
N GLY A 107 -8.53 11.19 -24.18
CA GLY A 107 -8.24 9.76 -24.27
C GLY A 107 -6.74 9.50 -24.39
N GLY A 108 -6.17 8.89 -23.35
CA GLY A 108 -4.82 8.37 -23.39
C GLY A 108 -4.84 6.93 -23.89
N ASN A 109 -4.07 6.61 -24.93
CA ASN A 109 -3.84 5.22 -25.30
C ASN A 109 -3.16 4.50 -24.13
N ILE A 110 -3.75 3.36 -23.73
CA ILE A 110 -3.13 2.40 -22.82
C ILE A 110 -2.06 1.68 -23.65
N THR A 111 -0.80 1.94 -23.34
CA THR A 111 0.34 1.22 -23.90
C THR A 111 0.84 0.24 -22.87
N ILE A 112 1.13 -0.99 -23.27
CA ILE A 112 1.78 -1.97 -22.39
C ILE A 112 3.29 -1.79 -22.58
N GLY A 113 3.92 -1.12 -21.63
CA GLY A 113 5.36 -0.95 -21.55
C GLY A 113 5.94 -1.60 -20.30
N LEU A 114 7.25 -1.39 -20.11
CA LEU A 114 7.97 -1.90 -18.95
C LEU A 114 7.40 -1.31 -17.64
N GLY A 115 7.02 -0.03 -17.63
CA GLY A 115 6.45 0.61 -16.44
C GLY A 115 5.14 -0.04 -15.98
N GLU A 116 4.23 -0.34 -16.92
CA GLU A 116 2.95 -1.00 -16.61
C GLU A 116 3.17 -2.41 -16.03
N ILE A 117 4.13 -3.18 -16.57
CA ILE A 117 4.49 -4.50 -16.04
C ILE A 117 5.04 -4.38 -14.61
N LEU A 118 5.94 -3.41 -14.36
CA LEU A 118 6.53 -3.18 -13.05
C LEU A 118 5.47 -2.74 -12.02
N LEU A 119 4.46 -1.96 -12.40
CA LEU A 119 3.32 -1.61 -11.53
C LEU A 119 2.50 -2.83 -11.15
N VAL A 120 2.19 -3.71 -12.11
CA VAL A 120 1.44 -4.95 -11.81
C VAL A 120 2.21 -5.84 -10.83
N LEU A 121 3.51 -6.02 -11.06
CA LEU A 121 4.38 -6.78 -10.16
C LEU A 121 4.48 -6.11 -8.77
N SER A 122 4.51 -4.78 -8.73
CA SER A 122 4.46 -4.04 -7.48
C SER A 122 3.17 -4.30 -6.70
N GLY A 123 2.01 -4.17 -7.35
CA GLY A 123 0.71 -4.39 -6.75
C GLY A 123 0.55 -5.81 -6.19
N LEU A 124 1.04 -6.82 -6.91
CA LEU A 124 1.09 -8.21 -6.43
C LEU A 124 1.99 -8.36 -5.19
N SER A 125 3.18 -7.74 -5.20
CA SER A 125 4.13 -7.81 -4.09
C SER A 125 3.60 -7.12 -2.82
N LEU A 126 3.06 -5.90 -2.97
CA LEU A 126 2.45 -5.16 -1.86
C LEU A 126 1.15 -5.82 -1.39
N GLY A 127 0.33 -6.34 -2.29
CA GLY A 127 -0.86 -7.12 -1.97
C GLY A 127 -0.51 -8.36 -1.16
N PHE A 128 0.54 -9.10 -1.54
CA PHE A 128 1.03 -10.25 -0.78
C PHE A 128 1.45 -9.85 0.63
N ARG A 129 2.20 -8.76 0.78
CA ARG A 129 2.58 -8.19 2.09
C ARG A 129 1.34 -7.84 2.92
N MET A 130 0.27 -7.31 2.32
CA MET A 130 -0.95 -7.00 3.08
C MET A 130 -1.64 -8.28 3.56
N VAL A 131 -1.90 -9.21 2.63
CA VAL A 131 -2.73 -10.41 2.87
C VAL A 131 -2.06 -11.40 3.82
N SER A 132 -0.76 -11.64 3.66
CA SER A 132 -0.01 -12.62 4.45
C SER A 132 0.09 -12.30 5.96
N VAL A 133 -0.47 -11.17 6.42
CA VAL A 133 -0.36 -10.75 7.83
C VAL A 133 -1.16 -11.67 8.75
N ARG A 134 -2.18 -12.31 8.17
CA ARG A 134 -3.06 -13.29 8.81
C ARG A 134 -2.36 -14.62 9.10
N TRP A 135 -1.23 -14.90 8.44
CA TRP A 135 -0.44 -16.11 8.71
C TRP A 135 0.45 -15.99 9.94
N HIS A 136 0.62 -14.78 10.50
CA HIS A 136 1.39 -14.62 11.74
C HIS A 136 0.62 -15.14 12.95
N HIS A 137 1.32 -15.87 13.81
CA HIS A 137 0.81 -16.16 15.14
C HIS A 137 0.69 -14.86 15.95
N GLN A 138 -0.39 -14.72 16.73
CA GLN A 138 -0.72 -13.50 17.49
C GLN A 138 0.27 -13.14 18.61
N LYS A 139 1.41 -13.84 18.72
CA LYS A 139 2.49 -13.52 19.68
C LYS A 139 3.16 -12.18 19.38
N LEU A 140 3.25 -11.80 18.11
CA LEU A 140 3.85 -10.54 17.70
C LEU A 140 2.79 -9.45 17.54
N ASN A 141 3.00 -8.35 18.24
CA ASN A 141 2.15 -7.19 18.14
C ASN A 141 2.41 -6.42 16.83
N ASN A 142 1.50 -5.50 16.47
CA ASN A 142 1.60 -4.77 15.21
C ASN A 142 2.81 -3.81 15.18
N TRP A 143 3.26 -3.29 16.33
CA TRP A 143 4.43 -2.41 16.41
C TRP A 143 5.73 -3.19 16.16
N GLU A 144 5.87 -4.36 16.77
CA GLU A 144 6.99 -5.29 16.56
C GLU A 144 7.10 -5.67 15.08
N LEU A 145 5.99 -6.12 14.48
CA LEU A 145 5.97 -6.50 13.06
C LEU A 145 6.35 -5.33 12.14
N THR A 146 5.78 -4.16 12.40
CA THR A 146 6.03 -2.95 11.60
C THR A 146 7.48 -2.48 11.73
N SER A 147 8.05 -2.54 12.93
CA SER A 147 9.45 -2.18 13.20
C SER A 147 10.41 -3.07 12.42
N VAL A 148 10.21 -4.38 12.44
CA VAL A 148 11.09 -5.33 11.75
C VAL A 148 10.99 -5.16 10.23
N ILE A 149 9.78 -4.94 9.70
CA ILE A 149 9.62 -4.66 8.26
C ILE A 149 10.38 -3.40 7.86
N PHE A 150 10.28 -2.30 8.62
CA PHE A 150 11.05 -1.09 8.30
C PHE A 150 12.55 -1.25 8.50
N LEU A 151 12.99 -2.04 9.49
CA LEU A 151 14.40 -2.36 9.69
C LEU A 151 14.97 -3.08 8.46
N ILE A 152 14.35 -4.19 8.06
CA ILE A 152 14.80 -4.98 6.91
C ILE A 152 14.69 -4.16 5.62
N ALA A 153 13.59 -3.44 5.41
CA ALA A 153 13.44 -2.59 4.23
C ALA A 153 14.51 -1.48 4.16
N THR A 154 14.85 -0.86 5.29
CA THR A 154 15.91 0.15 5.37
C THR A 154 17.26 -0.44 5.01
N VAL A 155 17.60 -1.62 5.55
CA VAL A 155 18.82 -2.34 5.18
C VAL A 155 18.82 -2.65 3.68
N LEU A 156 17.75 -3.22 3.14
CA LEU A 156 17.66 -3.57 1.72
C LEU A 156 17.80 -2.32 0.82
N PHE A 157 17.07 -1.23 1.09
CA PHE A 157 17.23 0.01 0.33
C PHE A 157 18.62 0.62 0.45
N GLY A 158 19.26 0.49 1.62
CA GLY A 158 20.64 0.91 1.83
C GLY A 158 21.62 0.10 0.98
N THR A 159 21.43 -1.23 0.93
CA THR A 159 22.23 -2.10 0.07
C THR A 159 22.01 -1.80 -1.42
N THR A 160 20.78 -1.51 -1.86
CA THR A 160 20.51 -1.10 -3.25
C THR A 160 21.28 0.15 -3.63
N LEU A 161 21.26 1.17 -2.75
CA LEU A 161 21.97 2.43 -2.96
C LEU A 161 23.48 2.19 -3.07
N PHE A 162 24.03 1.39 -2.15
CA PHE A 162 25.45 1.04 -2.12
C PHE A 162 25.89 0.28 -3.39
N VAL A 163 25.12 -0.73 -3.80
CA VAL A 163 25.43 -1.56 -4.99
C VAL A 163 25.32 -0.77 -6.28
N ARG A 164 24.37 0.17 -6.38
CA ARG A 164 24.24 1.03 -7.57
C ARG A 164 25.35 2.09 -7.67
N GLY A 165 26.08 2.34 -6.58
CA GLY A 165 27.04 3.44 -6.52
C GLY A 165 26.38 4.82 -6.61
N ASP A 166 25.07 4.89 -6.37
CA ASP A 166 24.32 6.14 -6.42
C ASP A 166 24.80 7.04 -5.28
N SER A 167 25.38 8.19 -5.61
CA SER A 167 25.72 9.19 -4.61
C SER A 167 24.45 9.77 -4.00
N VAL A 168 24.49 10.07 -2.69
CA VAL A 168 23.41 10.76 -1.99
C VAL A 168 23.31 12.17 -2.57
N PRO A 169 22.24 12.53 -3.30
CA PRO A 169 22.17 13.84 -3.95
C PRO A 169 22.23 14.95 -2.90
N SER A 170 23.00 16.02 -3.17
CA SER A 170 23.11 17.17 -2.27
C SER A 170 21.76 17.86 -2.00
N THR A 171 20.80 17.68 -2.92
CA THR A 171 19.40 18.15 -2.78
C THR A 171 18.66 17.50 -1.61
N LEU A 172 19.11 16.34 -1.11
CA LEU A 172 18.52 15.70 0.08
C LEU A 172 18.70 16.52 1.36
N PHE A 173 19.70 17.41 1.40
CA PHE A 173 19.99 18.26 2.55
C PHE A 173 19.22 19.58 2.53
N LEU A 174 18.40 19.83 1.49
CA LEU A 174 17.51 20.98 1.47
C LEU A 174 16.46 20.84 2.58
N PRO A 175 16.19 21.90 3.38
CA PRO A 175 15.25 21.83 4.49
C PRO A 175 13.87 21.31 4.09
N GLY A 176 13.36 21.69 2.91
CA GLY A 176 12.08 21.20 2.39
C GLY A 176 12.08 19.70 2.09
N VAL A 177 13.19 19.16 1.54
CA VAL A 177 13.31 17.73 1.23
C VAL A 177 13.44 16.91 2.51
N ILE A 178 14.16 17.42 3.51
CA ILE A 178 14.26 16.82 4.85
C ILE A 178 12.86 16.75 5.48
N LEU A 179 12.11 17.85 5.47
CA LEU A 179 10.75 17.91 6.01
C LEU A 179 9.81 16.92 5.32
N LEU A 180 9.81 16.88 3.97
CA LEU A 180 8.99 15.95 3.20
C LEU A 180 9.38 14.48 3.44
N THR A 181 10.67 14.20 3.63
CA THR A 181 11.16 12.86 3.99
C THR A 181 10.69 12.46 5.38
N PHE A 182 10.72 13.40 6.33
CA PHE A 182 10.28 13.18 7.70
C PHE A 182 8.76 12.90 7.77
N LEU A 183 7.95 13.80 7.19
CA LEU A 183 6.50 13.64 7.10
C LEU A 183 6.13 12.36 6.34
N GLY A 184 6.78 12.10 5.22
CA GLY A 184 6.57 10.88 4.44
C GLY A 184 6.92 9.60 5.22
N GLY A 185 7.94 9.64 6.08
CA GLY A 185 8.27 8.53 6.97
C GLY A 185 7.20 8.28 8.03
N ILE A 186 6.68 9.35 8.67
CA ILE A 186 5.59 9.23 9.65
C ILE A 186 4.32 8.70 8.99
N ILE A 187 3.92 9.24 7.83
CA ILE A 187 2.74 8.79 7.10
C ILE A 187 2.89 7.32 6.70
N ASN A 188 4.07 6.91 6.24
CA ASN A 188 4.33 5.50 5.87
C ASN A 188 4.24 4.57 7.10
N LEU A 189 4.77 4.99 8.24
CA LEU A 189 4.62 4.25 9.50
C LEU A 189 3.15 4.05 9.87
N VAL A 190 2.39 5.15 9.87
CA VAL A 190 0.96 5.15 10.18
C VAL A 190 0.20 4.25 9.21
N ASN A 191 0.45 4.39 7.91
CA ASN A 191 -0.14 3.56 6.86
C ASN A 191 0.15 2.08 7.09
N LEU A 192 1.41 1.71 7.31
CA LEU A 192 1.81 0.31 7.49
C LEU A 192 1.16 -0.31 8.72
N TYR A 193 1.16 0.41 9.85
CA TYR A 193 0.54 -0.03 11.10
C TYR A 193 -0.98 -0.25 10.97
N PHE A 194 -1.70 0.74 10.41
CA PHE A 194 -3.15 0.63 10.25
C PHE A 194 -3.54 -0.43 9.22
N THR A 195 -2.80 -0.53 8.13
CA THR A 195 -3.01 -1.59 7.12
C THR A 195 -2.84 -2.98 7.76
N HIS A 196 -1.77 -3.20 8.53
CA HIS A 196 -1.61 -4.47 9.25
C HIS A 196 -2.77 -4.75 10.22
N THR A 197 -3.19 -3.71 10.94
CA THR A 197 -4.29 -3.83 11.90
C THR A 197 -5.61 -4.19 11.20
N GLY A 198 -5.90 -3.56 10.06
CA GLY A 198 -7.08 -3.86 9.25
C GLY A 198 -7.06 -5.27 8.68
N TYR A 199 -6.02 -5.62 7.92
CA TYR A 199 -5.90 -6.93 7.27
C TYR A 199 -5.80 -8.12 8.24
N ARG A 200 -5.46 -7.89 9.52
CA ARG A 200 -5.54 -8.92 10.57
C ARG A 200 -6.97 -9.23 11.02
N ARG A 201 -7.92 -8.31 10.83
CA ARG A 201 -9.27 -8.36 11.43
C ARG A 201 -10.39 -8.63 10.43
N ILE A 202 -10.18 -8.29 9.16
CA ILE A 202 -11.19 -8.45 8.11
C ILE A 202 -10.61 -9.22 6.92
N GLU A 203 -11.49 -9.77 6.08
CA GLU A 203 -11.10 -10.45 4.85
C GLU A 203 -10.40 -9.49 3.87
N ALA A 204 -9.44 -10.03 3.10
CA ALA A 204 -8.61 -9.26 2.20
C ALA A 204 -9.40 -8.64 1.04
N VAL A 205 -10.50 -9.28 0.64
CA VAL A 205 -11.46 -8.74 -0.32
C VAL A 205 -12.10 -7.45 0.22
N LEU A 206 -12.63 -7.47 1.45
CA LEU A 206 -13.25 -6.28 2.06
C LEU A 206 -12.21 -5.18 2.31
N ALA A 207 -11.05 -5.53 2.87
CA ALA A 207 -9.96 -4.59 3.14
C ALA A 207 -9.48 -3.89 1.87
N GLY A 208 -9.27 -4.65 0.78
CA GLY A 208 -8.84 -4.10 -0.50
C GLY A 208 -9.83 -3.10 -1.09
N ASN A 209 -11.13 -3.41 -1.00
CA ASN A 209 -12.18 -2.50 -1.45
C ASN A 209 -12.21 -1.20 -0.61
N ILE A 210 -12.07 -1.31 0.71
CA ILE A 210 -12.00 -0.13 1.59
C ILE A 210 -10.77 0.72 1.29
N LEU A 211 -9.63 0.10 0.96
CA LEU A 211 -8.39 0.82 0.64
C LEU A 211 -8.55 1.71 -0.60
N GLN A 212 -9.41 1.34 -1.55
CA GLN A 212 -9.71 2.18 -2.73
C GLN A 212 -10.37 3.52 -2.40
N LEU A 213 -10.86 3.73 -1.16
CA LEU A 213 -11.28 5.05 -0.70
C LEU A 213 -10.14 6.08 -0.69
N GLU A 214 -8.87 5.64 -0.72
CA GLU A 214 -7.71 6.53 -0.85
C GLU A 214 -7.86 7.51 -2.02
N ILE A 215 -8.42 7.05 -3.15
CA ILE A 215 -8.60 7.88 -4.35
C ILE A 215 -9.67 8.95 -4.15
N LEU A 216 -10.75 8.61 -3.42
CA LEU A 216 -11.75 9.59 -3.01
C LEU A 216 -11.16 10.62 -2.06
N PHE A 217 -10.37 10.20 -1.07
CA PHE A 217 -9.68 11.14 -0.17
C PHE A 217 -8.68 12.00 -0.94
N GLY A 218 -7.99 11.45 -1.93
CA GLY A 218 -7.13 12.20 -2.85
C GLY A 218 -7.90 13.31 -3.57
N LEU A 219 -9.08 13.00 -4.12
CA LEU A 219 -9.96 13.99 -4.74
C LEU A 219 -10.41 15.09 -3.76
N ILE A 220 -10.81 14.70 -2.54
CA ILE A 220 -11.23 15.66 -1.50
C ILE A 220 -10.07 16.58 -1.10
N LEU A 221 -8.87 16.04 -0.91
CA LEU A 221 -7.68 16.83 -0.61
C LEU A 221 -7.29 17.72 -1.79
N GLY A 222 -7.46 17.23 -3.02
CA GLY A 222 -7.35 18.01 -4.27
C GLY A 222 -8.18 19.28 -4.21
N PHE A 223 -9.47 19.13 -3.91
CA PHE A 223 -10.40 20.24 -3.77
C PHE A 223 -10.04 21.17 -2.59
N VAL A 224 -9.79 20.63 -1.40
CA VAL A 224 -9.56 21.44 -0.18
C VAL A 224 -8.25 22.22 -0.22
N ILE A 225 -7.17 21.61 -0.74
CA ILE A 225 -5.83 22.20 -0.71
C ILE A 225 -5.55 23.01 -1.96
N PHE A 226 -5.96 22.51 -3.14
CA PHE A 226 -5.60 23.10 -4.43
C PHE A 226 -6.77 23.82 -5.11
N SER A 227 -7.96 23.82 -4.50
CA SER A 227 -9.19 24.39 -5.09
C SER A 227 -9.55 23.76 -6.44
N GLU A 228 -9.19 22.49 -6.65
CA GLU A 228 -9.55 21.73 -7.85
C GLU A 228 -11.01 21.30 -7.77
N LEU A 229 -11.88 21.90 -8.60
CA LEU A 229 -13.29 21.56 -8.64
C LEU A 229 -13.50 20.17 -9.25
N PRO A 230 -14.14 19.22 -8.52
CA PRO A 230 -14.40 17.90 -9.06
C PRO A 230 -15.42 18.00 -10.21
N ASN A 231 -15.11 17.35 -11.32
CA ASN A 231 -16.00 17.27 -12.47
C ASN A 231 -17.11 16.24 -12.24
N ILE A 232 -18.18 16.29 -13.03
CA ILE A 232 -19.35 15.41 -12.90
C ILE A 232 -18.98 13.93 -12.96
N ARG A 233 -17.95 13.58 -13.76
CA ARG A 233 -17.42 12.21 -13.86
C ARG A 233 -16.81 11.75 -12.53
N GLU A 234 -16.04 12.61 -11.87
CA GLU A 234 -15.41 12.30 -10.57
C GLU A 234 -16.46 12.17 -9.47
N ILE A 235 -17.52 12.99 -9.52
CA ILE A 235 -18.68 12.88 -8.62
C ILE A 235 -19.40 11.54 -8.82
N ILE A 236 -19.72 11.18 -10.07
CA ILE A 236 -20.36 9.90 -10.39
C ILE A 236 -19.48 8.73 -9.97
N GLY A 237 -18.19 8.76 -10.30
CA GLY A 237 -17.22 7.73 -9.93
C GLY A 237 -17.12 7.56 -8.41
N SER A 238 -17.11 8.66 -7.67
CA SER A 238 -17.12 8.67 -6.20
C SER A 238 -18.39 8.06 -5.62
N ALA A 239 -19.56 8.38 -6.17
CA ALA A 239 -20.83 7.80 -5.75
C ALA A 239 -20.88 6.27 -6.00
N VAL A 240 -20.42 5.82 -7.18
CA VAL A 240 -20.32 4.40 -7.53
C VAL A 240 -19.36 3.66 -6.58
N LEU A 241 -18.19 4.25 -6.31
CA LEU A 241 -17.19 3.71 -5.39
C LEU A 241 -17.78 3.52 -3.98
N LEU A 242 -18.38 4.58 -3.41
CA LEU A 242 -18.97 4.56 -2.07
C LEU A 242 -20.12 3.55 -1.96
N PHE A 243 -21.01 3.52 -2.96
CA PHE A 243 -22.12 2.59 -2.98
C PHE A 243 -21.64 1.13 -3.03
N SER A 244 -20.63 0.85 -3.85
CA SER A 244 -20.04 -0.49 -3.94
C SER A 244 -19.43 -0.94 -2.62
N ILE A 245 -18.65 -0.08 -1.97
CA ILE A 245 -18.02 -0.39 -0.68
C ILE A 245 -19.06 -0.59 0.42
N TYR A 246 -20.14 0.20 0.41
CA TYR A 246 -21.25 0.00 1.34
C TYR A 246 -21.91 -1.38 1.14
N LYS A 247 -22.18 -1.76 -0.12
CA LYS A 247 -22.81 -3.05 -0.45
C LYS A 247 -21.93 -4.23 -0.10
N ILE A 248 -20.63 -4.18 -0.41
CA ILE A 248 -19.73 -5.28 -0.06
C ILE A 248 -19.59 -5.42 1.45
N ASN A 249 -19.49 -4.32 2.20
CA ASN A 249 -19.45 -4.35 3.66
C ASN A 249 -20.71 -4.98 4.27
N LYS A 250 -21.89 -4.72 3.67
CA LYS A 250 -23.14 -5.35 4.12
C LYS A 250 -23.11 -6.88 3.96
N LEU A 251 -22.58 -7.39 2.85
CA LEU A 251 -22.44 -8.83 2.60
C LEU A 251 -21.54 -9.56 3.61
N TYR A 252 -20.74 -8.82 4.37
CA TYR A 252 -19.88 -9.36 5.43
C TYR A 252 -20.49 -9.31 6.82
N LYS A 253 -21.60 -8.57 6.98
CA LYS A 253 -22.36 -8.48 8.24
C LYS A 253 -23.56 -9.42 8.26
N GLU A 254 -24.02 -9.85 7.09
CA GLU A 254 -25.04 -10.89 6.87
C GLU A 254 -24.41 -12.29 7.03
#